data_AF-A0A4R8KL62-F1
#
_entry.id   AF-A0A4R8KL62-F1
#
_cell.length_a   1.000
_cell.length_b   1.000
_cell.length_c   1.000
_cell.angle_alpha   90.00
_cell.angle_beta   90.00
_cell.angle_gamma   90.00
#
_symmetry.space_group_name_H-M   'P 1'
#
loop_
_entity.id
_entity.type
_entity.pdbx_description
1 polymer ?
#
loop_
_entity_poly.entity_id
_entity_poly.type
_entity_poly.pdbx_seq_one_letter_code
_entity_poly.pdbx_strand_id
1 'polypeptide(L)'
;MRVPSSAVLAAGTLLLLGLAGCATLTGNTEQMVLVQTIQDNRELNGAGCILSNDVGKWFVTTPGRITIRKSQEPLKVDCRKHGSPAIATDDHIDPKLNGSVWGNVILTLGVGYFVDRNTGAGFDYPSILTIVMQDPARLAPPPAPLGVNPSAPSPAAAVPEAVVQPKVAPSPLPNSVVY
;
A
#
# COMPACT_ATOMS: atom_id res chain seq x y z
N MET A 1 27.74 44.39 37.06
CA MET A 1 28.04 44.26 35.61
C MET A 1 26.81 44.76 34.86
N ARG A 2 26.87 45.91 34.20
CA ARG A 2 25.75 46.47 33.42
C ARG A 2 25.91 45.99 31.97
N VAL A 3 25.00 45.17 31.49
CA VAL A 3 24.96 44.77 30.08
C VAL A 3 24.57 46.01 29.26
N PRO A 4 25.36 46.42 28.25
CA PRO A 4 25.03 47.61 27.45
C PRO A 4 23.72 47.37 26.68
N SER A 5 22.76 48.31 26.75
CA SER A 5 21.45 48.22 26.07
C SER A 5 21.56 47.95 24.56
N SER A 6 22.66 48.33 23.92
CA SER A 6 22.95 48.08 22.51
C SER A 6 23.22 46.59 22.19
N ALA A 7 23.69 45.79 23.15
CA ALA A 7 23.86 44.34 22.96
C ALA A 7 22.51 43.59 23.01
N VAL A 8 21.54 44.12 23.76
CA VAL A 8 20.18 43.55 23.84
C VAL A 8 19.42 43.76 22.53
N LEU A 9 19.62 44.91 21.87
CA LEU A 9 19.00 45.23 20.58
C LEU A 9 19.54 44.37 19.43
N ALA A 10 20.84 44.07 19.42
CA ALA A 10 21.46 43.25 18.37
C ALA A 10 21.10 41.75 18.47
N ALA A 11 20.88 41.23 19.68
CA ALA A 11 20.45 39.85 19.88
C ALA A 11 18.97 39.64 19.50
N GLY A 12 18.11 40.65 19.71
CA GLY A 12 16.70 40.60 19.34
C GLY A 12 16.45 40.58 17.83
N THR A 13 17.24 41.32 17.06
CA THR A 13 17.10 41.38 15.59
C THR A 13 17.55 40.10 14.89
N LEU A 14 18.58 39.40 15.40
CA LEU A 14 19.03 38.13 14.80
C LEU A 14 18.01 37.00 14.98
N LEU A 15 17.21 37.03 16.06
CA LEU A 15 16.15 36.05 16.32
C LEU A 15 14.92 36.24 15.41
N LEU A 16 14.65 37.46 14.96
CA LEU A 16 13.52 37.80 14.08
C LEU A 16 13.78 37.45 12.60
N LEU A 17 15.03 37.40 12.14
CA LEU A 17 15.36 36.99 10.76
C LEU A 17 15.31 35.47 10.53
N GLY A 18 15.21 34.66 11.60
CA GLY A 18 15.12 33.19 11.50
C GLY A 18 13.73 32.66 11.14
N LEU A 19 12.68 33.49 11.19
CA LEU A 19 11.30 33.05 10.92
C LEU A 19 10.86 33.24 9.45
N ALA A 20 11.73 33.73 8.57
CA ALA A 20 11.44 33.91 7.14
C ALA A 20 11.61 32.62 6.31
N GLY A 21 11.62 31.45 6.95
CA GLY A 21 11.43 30.19 6.25
C GLY A 21 9.94 29.98 5.99
N CYS A 22 9.52 29.90 4.72
CA CYS A 22 8.21 29.35 4.35
C CYS A 22 8.17 27.84 4.65
N ALA A 23 8.40 27.43 5.90
CA ALA A 23 8.16 26.08 6.34
C ALA A 23 6.64 25.95 6.47
N THR A 24 6.02 25.37 5.44
CA THR A 24 4.62 24.94 5.53
C THR A 24 4.59 23.81 6.57
N LEU A 25 4.41 24.18 7.85
CA LEU A 25 4.34 23.28 9.01
C LEU A 25 3.13 22.35 8.96
N THR A 26 2.15 22.66 8.11
CA THR A 26 1.01 21.80 7.83
C THR A 26 1.41 20.81 6.72
N GLY A 27 1.53 19.52 7.04
CA GLY A 27 1.77 18.50 6.02
C GLY A 27 0.70 18.55 4.92
N ASN A 28 1.07 18.17 3.70
CA ASN A 28 0.11 18.14 2.59
C ASN A 28 -1.02 17.15 2.91
N THR A 29 -2.28 17.57 2.82
CA THR A 29 -3.46 16.71 3.03
C THR A 29 -3.97 16.08 1.74
N GLU A 30 -3.42 16.47 0.60
CA GLU A 30 -3.73 15.91 -0.71
C GLU A 30 -2.59 15.00 -1.19
N GLN A 31 -2.96 13.95 -1.92
CA GLN A 31 -2.01 13.05 -2.54
C GLN A 31 -2.48 12.69 -3.95
N MET A 32 -1.58 12.72 -4.92
CA MET A 32 -1.83 12.13 -6.23
C MET A 32 -1.50 10.64 -6.20
N VAL A 33 -2.45 9.81 -6.59
CA VAL A 33 -2.29 8.35 -6.70
C VAL A 33 -2.54 7.90 -8.14
N LEU A 34 -1.78 6.90 -8.59
CA LEU A 34 -2.03 6.16 -9.83
C LEU A 34 -2.91 4.96 -9.51
N VAL A 35 -4.03 4.83 -10.19
CA VAL A 35 -4.96 3.70 -10.04
C VAL A 35 -4.86 2.83 -11.27
N GLN A 36 -4.51 1.57 -11.08
CA GLN A 36 -4.38 0.57 -12.13
C GLN A 36 -5.08 -0.72 -11.70
N THR A 37 -5.70 -1.40 -12.66
CA THR A 37 -6.39 -2.67 -12.44
C THR A 37 -5.68 -3.78 -13.18
N ILE A 38 -5.55 -4.95 -12.56
CA ILE A 38 -4.95 -6.14 -13.18
C ILE A 38 -5.91 -7.32 -13.08
N GLN A 39 -5.97 -8.13 -14.13
CA GLN A 39 -6.74 -9.37 -14.19
C GLN A 39 -5.88 -10.45 -14.85
N ASP A 40 -5.74 -11.61 -14.22
CA ASP A 40 -4.91 -12.73 -14.71
C ASP A 40 -3.49 -12.29 -15.15
N ASN A 41 -2.82 -11.51 -14.30
CA ASN A 41 -1.49 -10.92 -14.53
C ASN A 41 -1.38 -10.00 -15.76
N ARG A 42 -2.50 -9.52 -16.30
CA ARG A 42 -2.55 -8.53 -17.37
C ARG A 42 -3.23 -7.26 -16.91
N GLU A 43 -2.78 -6.12 -17.43
CA GLU A 43 -3.44 -4.84 -17.18
C GLU A 43 -4.84 -4.83 -17.77
N LEU A 44 -5.81 -4.44 -16.95
CA LEU A 44 -7.19 -4.28 -17.32
C LEU A 44 -7.49 -2.79 -17.47
N ASN A 45 -7.64 -2.32 -18.71
CA ASN A 45 -8.00 -0.94 -18.99
C ASN A 45 -9.53 -0.74 -18.97
N GLY A 46 -9.96 0.48 -18.67
CA GLY A 46 -11.35 0.94 -18.75
C GLY A 46 -12.24 0.47 -17.60
N ALA A 47 -11.69 0.13 -16.43
CA ALA A 47 -12.51 -0.13 -15.25
C ALA A 47 -12.84 1.19 -14.55
N GLY A 48 -14.11 1.39 -14.20
CA GLY A 48 -14.54 2.51 -13.36
C GLY A 48 -14.33 2.15 -11.90
N CYS A 49 -13.54 2.96 -11.20
CA CYS A 49 -13.23 2.77 -9.79
C CYS A 49 -13.78 3.93 -8.94
N ILE A 50 -14.36 3.57 -7.81
CA ILE A 50 -14.82 4.48 -6.77
C ILE A 50 -13.87 4.31 -5.59
N LEU A 51 -13.13 5.36 -5.26
CA LEU A 51 -12.29 5.39 -4.06
C LEU A 51 -12.99 6.22 -2.99
N SER A 52 -12.97 5.78 -1.73
CA SER A 52 -13.57 6.56 -0.64
C SER A 52 -12.91 6.30 0.70
N ASN A 53 -12.85 7.34 1.52
CA ASN A 53 -12.54 7.27 2.94
C ASN A 53 -13.57 8.11 3.73
N ASP A 54 -13.29 8.39 4.99
CA ASP A 54 -14.09 9.24 5.87
C ASP A 54 -14.15 10.71 5.42
N VAL A 55 -13.19 11.18 4.61
CA VAL A 55 -13.12 12.57 4.17
C VAL A 55 -13.83 12.81 2.84
N GLY A 56 -13.87 11.81 1.96
CA GLY A 56 -14.46 12.00 0.63
C GLY A 56 -14.59 10.75 -0.22
N LYS A 57 -15.11 10.98 -1.43
CA LYS A 57 -15.27 9.97 -2.48
C LYS A 57 -14.78 10.53 -3.81
N TRP A 58 -14.07 9.70 -4.56
CA TRP A 58 -13.43 10.02 -5.83
C TRP A 58 -13.75 8.97 -6.87
N PHE A 59 -13.79 9.38 -8.12
CA PHE A 59 -14.13 8.52 -9.26
C PHE A 59 -13.03 8.61 -10.29
N VAL A 60 -12.54 7.46 -10.76
CA VAL A 60 -11.47 7.39 -11.75
C VAL A 60 -11.72 6.23 -12.70
N THR A 61 -11.31 6.38 -13.96
CA THR A 61 -11.26 5.27 -14.91
C THR A 61 -9.83 4.80 -15.04
N THR A 62 -9.58 3.51 -14.89
CA THR A 62 -8.23 2.95 -14.91
C THR A 62 -7.73 2.70 -16.34
N PRO A 63 -6.41 2.81 -16.57
CA PRO A 63 -5.41 3.39 -15.70
C PRO A 63 -5.55 4.92 -15.65
N GLY A 64 -5.44 5.51 -14.46
CA GLY A 64 -5.66 6.95 -14.28
C GLY A 64 -5.04 7.50 -13.02
N ARG A 65 -4.61 8.77 -13.06
CA ARG A 65 -4.14 9.51 -11.89
C ARG A 65 -5.25 10.37 -11.32
N ILE A 66 -5.39 10.37 -10.00
CA ILE A 66 -6.36 11.19 -9.29
C ILE A 66 -5.77 11.75 -8.01
N THR A 67 -6.17 12.97 -7.66
CA THR A 67 -5.81 13.61 -6.40
C THR A 67 -6.88 13.29 -5.36
N ILE A 68 -6.48 12.63 -4.27
CA ILE A 68 -7.34 12.25 -3.16
C ILE A 68 -6.94 12.99 -1.88
N ARG A 69 -7.85 13.04 -0.91
CA ARG A 69 -7.55 13.53 0.43
C ARG A 69 -7.05 12.38 1.28
N LYS A 70 -5.93 12.60 1.97
CA LYS A 70 -5.33 11.63 2.89
C LYS A 70 -6.18 11.50 4.14
N SER A 71 -6.13 10.33 4.77
CA SER A 71 -6.79 10.07 6.06
C SER A 71 -6.03 8.99 6.83
N GLN A 72 -6.30 8.93 8.13
CA GLN A 72 -5.91 7.80 9.00
C GLN A 72 -6.75 6.55 8.76
N GLU A 73 -7.91 6.69 8.11
CA GLU A 73 -8.82 5.58 7.81
C GLU A 73 -8.43 4.86 6.50
N PRO A 74 -8.74 3.55 6.37
CA PRO A 74 -8.52 2.79 5.14
C PRO A 74 -9.23 3.42 3.93
N LEU A 75 -8.54 3.44 2.78
CA LEU A 75 -9.13 3.84 1.51
C LEU A 75 -9.90 2.66 0.92
N LYS A 76 -11.22 2.77 0.88
CA LYS A 76 -12.09 1.80 0.24
C LYS A 76 -12.06 1.94 -1.27
N VAL A 77 -12.02 0.83 -1.99
CA VAL A 77 -11.95 0.78 -3.45
C VAL A 77 -12.99 -0.19 -4.01
N ASP A 78 -13.91 0.32 -4.82
CA ASP A 78 -14.85 -0.49 -5.61
C ASP A 78 -14.59 -0.25 -7.10
N CYS A 79 -14.04 -1.25 -7.78
CA CYS A 79 -13.78 -1.21 -9.22
C CYS A 79 -14.69 -2.17 -9.97
N ARG A 80 -15.31 -1.67 -11.05
CA ARG A 80 -16.15 -2.46 -11.96
C ARG A 80 -15.81 -2.13 -13.40
N LYS A 81 -15.83 -3.16 -14.26
CA LYS A 81 -15.66 -2.99 -15.70
C LYS A 81 -16.95 -3.32 -16.43
N HIS A 82 -17.42 -2.38 -17.26
CA HIS A 82 -18.60 -2.61 -18.07
C HIS A 82 -18.37 -3.79 -19.04
N GLY A 83 -19.33 -4.71 -19.12
CA GLY A 83 -19.23 -5.90 -19.97
C GLY A 83 -18.27 -6.99 -19.46
N SER A 84 -17.78 -6.90 -18.21
CA SER A 84 -16.98 -7.95 -17.56
C SER A 84 -17.59 -8.32 -16.21
N PRO A 85 -17.66 -9.60 -15.83
CA PRO A 85 -18.06 -10.02 -14.49
C PRO A 85 -16.97 -9.75 -13.43
N ALA A 86 -15.79 -9.28 -13.84
CA ALA A 86 -14.67 -9.08 -12.94
C ALA A 86 -14.96 -8.01 -11.86
N ILE A 87 -14.69 -8.35 -10.61
CA ILE A 87 -14.81 -7.48 -9.43
C ILE A 87 -13.46 -7.32 -8.74
N ALA A 88 -13.26 -6.20 -8.05
CA ALA A 88 -12.10 -6.02 -7.17
C ALA A 88 -12.12 -7.08 -6.06
N THR A 89 -10.96 -7.70 -5.79
CA THR A 89 -10.81 -8.68 -4.69
C THR A 89 -10.38 -8.07 -3.37
N ASP A 90 -9.67 -6.95 -3.45
CA ASP A 90 -9.26 -6.18 -2.28
C ASP A 90 -10.06 -4.89 -2.28
N ASP A 91 -10.84 -4.67 -1.22
CA ASP A 91 -11.74 -3.55 -1.09
C ASP A 91 -11.14 -2.41 -0.27
N HIS A 92 -10.03 -2.63 0.44
CA HIS A 92 -9.51 -1.70 1.45
C HIS A 92 -7.99 -1.55 1.34
N ILE A 93 -7.48 -0.31 1.35
CA ILE A 93 -6.05 -0.01 1.30
C ILE A 93 -5.66 0.80 2.53
N ASP A 94 -4.80 0.21 3.37
CA ASP A 94 -4.37 0.84 4.61
C ASP A 94 -3.41 2.02 4.37
N PRO A 95 -3.60 3.15 5.08
CA PRO A 95 -2.67 4.26 5.06
C PRO A 95 -1.39 3.93 5.84
N LYS A 96 -0.27 4.53 5.44
CA LYS A 96 1.04 4.43 6.09
C LYS A 96 1.40 5.74 6.76
N LEU A 97 1.95 5.68 7.97
CA LEU A 97 2.50 6.87 8.63
C LEU A 97 3.66 7.43 7.83
N ASN A 98 3.61 8.74 7.55
CA ASN A 98 4.65 9.42 6.79
C ASN A 98 5.74 10.00 7.71
N GLY A 99 6.96 10.14 7.16
CA GLY A 99 8.12 10.61 7.91
C GLY A 99 8.01 12.06 8.39
N SER A 100 7.16 12.87 7.75
CA SER A 100 6.90 14.27 8.15
C SER A 100 6.26 14.39 9.52
N VAL A 101 5.53 13.37 9.98
CA VAL A 101 4.96 13.34 11.34
C VAL A 101 6.06 13.54 12.39
N TRP A 102 7.23 12.92 12.22
CA TRP A 102 8.32 13.04 13.20
C TRP A 102 8.91 14.46 13.25
N GLY A 103 9.00 15.14 12.11
CA GLY A 103 9.44 16.54 12.05
C GLY A 103 8.48 17.47 12.79
N ASN A 104 7.18 17.33 12.53
CA ASN A 104 6.16 18.12 13.19
C ASN A 104 6.06 17.82 14.69
N VAL A 105 6.13 16.55 15.09
CA VAL A 105 6.16 16.14 16.51
C VAL A 105 7.32 16.81 17.26
N ILE A 106 8.53 16.77 16.70
CA ILE A 106 9.72 17.34 17.36
C ILE A 106 9.63 18.86 17.45
N LEU A 107 9.26 19.52 16.35
CA LEU A 107 9.21 20.99 16.28
C LEU A 107 8.09 21.60 17.12
N THR A 108 7.00 20.88 17.32
CA THR A 108 5.81 21.36 18.06
C THR A 108 5.67 20.76 19.46
N LEU A 109 6.69 20.02 19.93
CA LEU A 109 6.65 19.29 21.21
C LEU A 109 5.43 18.36 21.34
N GLY A 110 5.07 17.70 20.25
CA GLY A 110 3.96 16.73 20.19
C GLY A 110 2.58 17.33 19.89
N VAL A 111 2.39 18.65 19.93
CA VAL A 111 1.07 19.27 19.63
C VAL A 111 0.69 19.07 18.16
N GLY A 112 1.64 19.20 17.25
CA GLY A 112 1.46 19.03 15.81
C GLY A 112 1.04 17.62 15.40
N TYR A 113 1.36 16.61 16.22
CA TYR A 113 0.88 15.24 16.02
C TYR A 113 -0.64 15.14 16.00
N PHE A 114 -1.31 15.84 16.91
CA PHE A 114 -2.77 15.81 17.02
C PHE A 114 -3.41 16.51 15.82
N VAL A 115 -2.82 17.62 15.36
CA VAL A 115 -3.30 18.33 14.16
C VAL A 115 -3.09 17.47 12.91
N ASP A 116 -1.93 16.84 12.75
CA ASP A 116 -1.62 15.98 11.60
C ASP A 116 -2.50 14.72 11.56
N ARG A 117 -2.85 14.17 12.73
CA ARG A 117 -3.83 13.07 12.83
C ARG A 117 -5.22 13.52 12.42
N ASN A 118 -5.69 14.65 12.93
CA ASN A 118 -7.04 15.13 12.65
C ASN A 118 -7.22 15.58 11.19
N THR A 119 -6.16 16.05 10.54
CA THR A 119 -6.19 16.51 9.15
C THR A 119 -5.84 15.41 8.14
N GLY A 120 -5.31 14.28 8.59
CA GLY A 120 -4.78 13.22 7.72
C GLY A 120 -3.42 13.52 7.10
N ALA A 121 -2.82 14.68 7.40
CA ALA A 121 -1.54 15.11 6.84
C ALA A 121 -0.35 14.18 7.19
N GLY A 122 -0.48 13.42 8.28
CA GLY A 122 0.53 12.47 8.75
C GLY A 122 0.48 11.08 8.11
N PHE A 123 -0.44 10.84 7.19
CA PHE A 123 -0.69 9.53 6.59
C PHE A 123 -0.57 9.63 5.07
N ASP A 124 0.01 8.62 4.43
CA ASP A 124 0.07 8.50 2.97
C ASP A 124 -0.51 7.15 2.54
N TYR A 125 -1.31 7.16 1.47
CA TYR A 125 -1.69 5.92 0.77
C TYR A 125 -0.55 5.49 -0.17
N PRO A 126 -0.54 4.24 -0.68
CA PRO A 126 0.41 3.86 -1.73
C PRO A 126 0.28 4.78 -2.96
N SER A 127 1.40 5.21 -3.55
CA SER A 127 1.40 6.07 -4.74
C SER A 127 0.86 5.38 -5.98
N ILE A 128 0.91 4.04 -6.00
CA ILE A 128 0.38 3.17 -7.05
C ILE A 128 -0.58 2.19 -6.38
N LEU A 129 -1.86 2.28 -6.74
CA LEU A 129 -2.93 1.39 -6.31
C LEU A 129 -3.14 0.35 -7.40
N THR A 130 -2.63 -0.86 -7.17
CA THR A 130 -2.82 -2.01 -8.07
C THR A 130 -3.98 -2.86 -7.56
N ILE A 131 -5.15 -2.71 -8.18
CA ILE A 131 -6.34 -3.46 -7.82
C ILE A 131 -6.41 -4.74 -8.63
N VAL A 132 -6.41 -5.87 -7.94
CA VAL A 132 -6.62 -7.17 -8.56
C VAL A 132 -8.11 -7.37 -8.80
N MET A 133 -8.47 -7.68 -10.04
CA MET A 133 -9.83 -7.99 -10.45
C MET A 133 -9.94 -9.47 -10.78
N GLN A 134 -10.97 -10.12 -10.25
CA GLN A 134 -11.25 -11.54 -10.48
C GLN A 134 -12.72 -11.75 -10.85
N ASP A 135 -12.96 -12.78 -11.65
CA ASP A 135 -14.31 -13.23 -11.98
C ASP A 135 -14.86 -14.04 -10.79
N PRO A 136 -16.00 -13.66 -10.19
CA PRO A 136 -16.59 -14.41 -9.08
C PRO A 136 -16.90 -15.87 -9.46
N ALA A 137 -17.15 -16.18 -10.73
CA ALA A 137 -17.35 -17.55 -11.19
C ALA A 137 -16.06 -18.40 -11.12
N ARG A 138 -14.88 -17.78 -11.16
CA ARG A 138 -13.59 -18.46 -10.99
C ARG A 138 -13.20 -18.65 -9.52
N LEU A 139 -13.76 -17.81 -8.64
CA LEU A 139 -13.61 -17.92 -7.19
C LEU A 139 -14.56 -18.98 -6.59
N ALA A 140 -15.64 -19.31 -7.29
CA ALA A 140 -16.56 -20.35 -6.86
C ALA A 140 -15.86 -21.73 -6.85
N PRO A 141 -16.03 -22.53 -5.78
CA PRO A 141 -15.60 -23.92 -5.78
C PRO A 141 -16.21 -24.66 -6.99
N PRO A 142 -15.47 -25.61 -7.60
CA PRO A 142 -16.04 -26.45 -8.65
C PRO A 142 -17.36 -27.05 -8.16
N PRO A 143 -18.43 -27.06 -8.99
CA PRO A 143 -19.68 -27.68 -8.60
C PRO A 143 -19.38 -29.12 -8.16
N ALA A 144 -19.87 -29.50 -6.97
CA ALA A 144 -19.71 -30.86 -6.48
C ALA A 144 -20.18 -31.83 -7.57
N PRO A 145 -19.41 -32.89 -7.89
CA PRO A 145 -19.82 -33.83 -8.90
C PRO A 145 -21.19 -34.39 -8.55
N LEU A 146 -22.19 -34.09 -9.39
CA LEU A 146 -23.54 -34.63 -9.31
C LEU A 146 -23.43 -36.14 -9.53
N GLY A 147 -23.26 -36.92 -8.47
CA GLY A 147 -23.25 -38.39 -8.59
C GLY A 147 -22.45 -39.20 -7.57
N VAL A 148 -21.90 -38.63 -6.49
CA VAL A 148 -21.30 -39.48 -5.45
C VAL A 148 -22.41 -40.03 -4.55
N ASN A 149 -22.92 -41.19 -4.94
CA ASN A 149 -23.76 -42.03 -4.09
C ASN A 149 -22.89 -42.52 -2.91
N PRO A 150 -23.19 -42.21 -1.63
CA PRO A 150 -22.30 -42.48 -0.49
C PRO A 150 -22.15 -43.97 -0.11
N SER A 151 -22.55 -44.90 -1.00
CA SER A 151 -22.63 -46.33 -0.73
C SER A 151 -21.76 -47.20 -1.65
N ALA A 152 -20.95 -46.62 -2.53
CA ALA A 152 -19.98 -47.40 -3.28
C ALA A 152 -18.74 -47.67 -2.41
N PRO A 153 -18.30 -48.94 -2.24
CA PRO A 153 -17.05 -49.22 -1.53
C PRO A 153 -15.86 -48.62 -2.28
N SER A 154 -15.07 -47.82 -1.56
CA SER A 154 -13.83 -47.23 -2.05
C SER A 154 -12.90 -48.34 -2.58
N PRO A 155 -12.35 -48.23 -3.81
CA PRO A 155 -11.20 -49.04 -4.18
C PRO A 155 -10.08 -48.72 -3.20
N ALA A 156 -9.52 -49.76 -2.59
CA ALA A 156 -8.41 -49.66 -1.66
C ALA A 156 -7.28 -48.83 -2.29
N ALA A 157 -6.75 -47.90 -1.50
CA ALA A 157 -5.57 -47.12 -1.82
C ALA A 157 -4.45 -48.06 -2.30
N ALA A 158 -4.11 -47.97 -3.59
CA ALA A 158 -2.85 -48.49 -4.08
C ALA A 158 -1.75 -47.62 -3.46
N VAL A 159 -1.00 -48.23 -2.53
CA VAL A 159 0.19 -47.63 -1.92
C VAL A 159 1.20 -47.40 -3.04
N PRO A 160 1.66 -46.16 -3.31
CA PRO A 160 2.75 -45.96 -4.26
C PRO A 160 4.02 -46.56 -3.67
N GLU A 161 4.58 -47.53 -4.39
CA GLU A 161 5.85 -48.17 -4.11
C GLU A 161 6.96 -47.11 -4.01
N ALA A 162 7.69 -47.11 -2.89
CA ALA A 162 8.75 -46.15 -2.63
C ALA A 162 9.88 -46.33 -3.65
N VAL A 163 10.04 -45.34 -4.55
CA VAL A 163 11.18 -45.25 -5.45
C VAL A 163 12.44 -44.97 -4.62
N VAL A 164 13.28 -45.99 -4.46
CA VAL A 164 14.61 -45.89 -3.86
C VAL A 164 15.50 -45.04 -4.76
N GLN A 165 15.85 -43.84 -4.30
CA GLN A 165 16.82 -42.98 -5.00
C GLN A 165 18.25 -43.54 -4.83
N PRO A 166 19.03 -43.73 -5.92
CA PRO A 166 20.45 -44.06 -5.82
C PRO A 166 21.24 -42.89 -5.23
N LYS A 167 22.05 -43.17 -4.19
CA LYS A 167 22.97 -42.23 -3.56
C LYS A 167 24.02 -41.75 -4.57
N VAL A 168 23.97 -40.47 -4.94
CA VAL A 168 24.97 -39.80 -5.79
C VAL A 168 26.27 -39.60 -5.02
N ALA A 169 27.41 -40.02 -5.61
CA ALA A 169 28.74 -39.87 -5.03
C ALA A 169 29.28 -38.42 -5.16
N PRO A 170 30.16 -37.94 -4.26
CA PRO A 170 30.68 -36.58 -4.31
C PRO A 170 31.70 -36.39 -5.45
N SER A 171 31.63 -35.23 -6.11
CA SER A 171 32.55 -34.82 -7.19
C SER A 171 33.97 -34.52 -6.67
N PRO A 172 35.03 -34.69 -7.50
CA PRO A 172 36.41 -34.37 -7.10
C PRO A 172 36.69 -32.86 -7.15
N LEU A 173 37.52 -32.38 -6.22
CA LEU A 173 38.01 -31.01 -6.15
C LEU A 173 38.91 -30.65 -7.36
N PRO A 174 38.86 -29.40 -7.87
CA PRO A 174 39.73 -28.96 -8.95
C PRO A 174 41.14 -28.59 -8.45
N ASN A 175 42.13 -28.94 -9.28
CA ASN A 175 43.56 -28.79 -9.04
C ASN A 175 44.01 -27.32 -9.10
N SER A 176 44.91 -26.93 -8.20
CA SER A 176 45.61 -25.66 -8.21
C SER A 176 46.65 -25.60 -9.34
N VAL A 177 46.52 -24.63 -10.25
CA VAL A 177 47.58 -24.31 -11.22
C VAL A 177 48.31 -23.05 -10.77
N VAL A 178 49.61 -23.22 -10.56
CA VAL A 178 50.63 -22.19 -10.34
C VAL A 178 51.07 -21.68 -11.72
N TYR A 179 51.08 -20.36 -11.92
CA TYR A 179 52.18 -19.52 -12.45
C TYR A 179 51.76 -18.05 -12.43
#